data_AF-R6BDM8-F1
#
_entry.id   AF-R6BDM8-F1
#
_cell.length_a   1.000
_cell.length_b   1.000
_cell.length_c   1.000
_cell.angle_alpha   90.00
_cell.angle_beta   90.00
_cell.angle_gamma   90.00
#
_symmetry.space_group_name_H-M   'P 1'
#
loop_
_entity.id
_entity.type
_entity.pdbx_description
1 polymer ?
#
loop_
_entity_poly.entity_id
_entity_poly.type
_entity_poly.pdbx_seq_one_letter_code
_entity_poly.pdbx_strand_id
1 'polypeptide(L)'
;MKKSLIAAASCFVVGVVGLTCTLPMAAQEGVSLYNDVVSNLEENLQKQDLPQEITSLRVIHLTDYGYGKRFIEVRQSPDAQIHLYTADGDTAQVTTEGQSAVIRLQEQETLEGQQLHFSREGLLNLLREEMRSHHTIIIEVPKTVSITSGSQDGVYFDVGGGVEFVNFAQIREYGYLPTEEETLKNQYEEQQVQLEMLQQELQQSQMENELLKEQLMQQEYAADDEQQTTAEESIATEGISVAPSDILQLERQMEKDRETFQKYAMSKESYLTALWDNSQKITAYREKQLLDAGRDDLLPLMEELEANLYQYNEVDAELLSSQHDFQDGTITQQQYNSVVQAYEQLLKELDEEIDQLKAKLAEEGYYWEGAVLLNN
;
A
#
# COMPACT_ATOMS: atom_id res chain seq x y z
N MET A 1 2.98 20.52 -11.93
CA MET A 1 2.61 21.46 -13.02
C MET A 1 2.26 22.88 -12.53
N LYS A 2 1.74 23.08 -11.31
CA LYS A 2 1.39 24.43 -10.77
C LYS A 2 2.59 25.40 -10.64
N LYS A 3 3.76 24.92 -10.21
CA LYS A 3 4.98 25.74 -10.07
C LYS A 3 5.63 26.06 -11.43
N SER A 4 5.47 25.19 -12.42
CA SER A 4 6.09 25.33 -13.75
C SER A 4 5.36 26.33 -14.65
N LEU A 5 4.04 26.51 -14.48
CA LEU A 5 3.25 27.46 -15.27
C LEU A 5 3.43 28.91 -14.76
N ILE A 6 3.51 29.09 -13.44
CA ILE A 6 3.91 30.36 -12.79
C ILE A 6 5.34 30.74 -13.18
N ALA A 7 6.26 29.76 -13.19
CA ALA A 7 7.63 29.98 -13.66
C ALA A 7 7.67 30.37 -15.15
N ALA A 8 6.89 29.70 -16.01
CA ALA A 8 6.83 30.01 -17.45
C ALA A 8 6.24 31.40 -17.73
N ALA A 9 5.17 31.79 -17.03
CA ALA A 9 4.60 33.13 -17.13
C ALA A 9 5.58 34.22 -16.64
N SER A 10 6.31 33.97 -15.55
CA SER A 10 7.35 34.88 -15.05
C SER A 10 8.55 35.01 -16.00
N CYS A 11 8.94 33.93 -16.68
CA CYS A 11 10.01 33.95 -17.68
C CYS A 11 9.59 34.67 -18.98
N PHE A 12 8.30 34.71 -19.32
CA PHE A 12 7.81 35.37 -20.54
C PHE A 12 7.54 36.86 -20.38
N VAL A 13 7.18 37.35 -19.17
CA VAL A 13 7.14 38.79 -18.89
C VAL A 13 8.53 39.43 -19.12
N VAL A 14 9.59 38.71 -18.77
CA VAL A 14 10.99 39.09 -19.07
C VAL A 14 11.28 39.08 -20.59
N GLY A 15 10.58 38.25 -21.36
CA GLY A 15 10.79 38.09 -22.81
C GLY A 15 10.04 39.10 -23.69
N VAL A 16 8.85 39.56 -23.28
CA VAL A 16 8.02 40.50 -24.06
C VAL A 16 8.31 41.97 -23.72
N VAL A 17 8.74 42.26 -22.49
CA VAL A 17 9.24 43.58 -22.09
C VAL A 17 10.75 43.62 -22.32
N GLY A 18 11.15 43.92 -23.56
CA GLY A 18 12.54 43.87 -24.00
C GLY A 18 13.57 44.43 -23.01
N LEU A 19 14.60 43.61 -22.73
CA LEU A 19 15.99 43.99 -22.45
C LEU A 19 16.27 45.10 -21.40
N THR A 20 15.36 45.40 -20.48
CA THR A 20 15.60 46.44 -19.44
C THR A 20 15.07 46.14 -18.04
N CYS A 21 14.22 45.13 -17.84
CA CYS A 21 13.72 44.78 -16.51
C CYS A 21 14.61 43.73 -15.82
N THR A 22 14.91 43.95 -14.53
CA THR A 22 15.63 42.98 -13.70
C THR A 22 14.68 41.87 -13.24
N LEU A 23 15.19 40.65 -13.03
CA LEU A 23 14.41 39.49 -12.56
C LEU A 23 13.47 39.78 -11.35
N PRO A 24 13.86 40.60 -10.35
CA PRO A 24 12.97 40.96 -9.24
C PRO A 24 11.76 41.80 -9.68
N MET A 25 11.92 42.72 -10.63
CA MET A 25 10.81 43.53 -11.14
C MET A 25 9.82 42.70 -11.95
N ALA A 26 10.31 41.77 -12.78
CA ALA A 26 9.44 40.87 -13.54
C ALA A 26 8.66 39.89 -12.63
N ALA A 27 9.27 39.43 -11.54
CA ALA A 27 8.58 38.64 -10.53
C ALA A 27 7.49 39.46 -9.81
N GLN A 28 7.77 40.71 -9.46
CA GLN A 28 6.82 41.60 -8.81
C GLN A 28 5.64 41.97 -9.74
N GLU A 29 5.90 42.23 -11.01
CA GLU A 29 4.87 42.46 -12.03
C GLU A 29 4.02 41.20 -12.26
N GLY A 30 4.65 40.01 -12.34
CA GLY A 30 3.93 38.73 -12.46
C GLY A 30 3.01 38.44 -11.26
N VAL A 31 3.47 38.73 -10.04
CA VAL A 31 2.65 38.62 -8.83
C VAL A 31 1.51 39.65 -8.83
N SER A 32 1.76 40.89 -9.27
CA SER A 32 0.71 41.90 -9.37
C SER A 32 -0.37 41.52 -10.38
N LEU A 33 0.03 40.92 -11.51
CA LEU A 33 -0.88 40.44 -12.55
C LEU A 33 -1.72 39.26 -12.05
N TYR A 34 -1.10 38.33 -11.33
CA TYR A 34 -1.80 37.23 -10.69
C TYR A 34 -2.82 37.74 -9.66
N ASN A 35 -2.42 38.65 -8.79
CA ASN A 35 -3.30 39.23 -7.77
C ASN A 35 -4.46 40.02 -8.39
N ASP A 36 -4.22 40.73 -9.48
CA ASP A 36 -5.26 41.46 -10.24
C ASP A 36 -6.26 40.48 -10.86
N VAL A 37 -5.79 39.37 -11.44
CA VAL A 37 -6.67 38.30 -11.95
C VAL A 37 -7.47 37.68 -10.82
N VAL A 38 -6.84 37.29 -9.71
CA VAL A 38 -7.52 36.69 -8.55
C VAL A 38 -8.58 37.60 -7.95
N SER A 39 -8.26 38.89 -7.78
CA SER A 39 -9.19 39.85 -7.15
C SER A 39 -10.41 40.13 -8.04
N ASN A 40 -10.25 40.09 -9.36
CA ASN A 40 -11.35 40.31 -10.31
C ASN A 40 -12.19 39.04 -10.59
N LEU A 41 -11.77 37.85 -10.14
CA LEU A 41 -12.51 36.61 -10.40
C LEU A 41 -13.88 36.59 -9.70
N GLU A 42 -13.97 37.14 -8.48
CA GLU A 42 -15.23 37.20 -7.73
C GLU A 42 -16.11 38.39 -8.12
N GLU A 43 -15.51 39.53 -8.51
CA GLU A 43 -16.26 40.75 -8.85
C GLU A 43 -17.16 40.59 -10.09
N ASN A 44 -16.88 39.61 -10.95
CA ASN A 44 -17.61 39.38 -12.21
C ASN A 44 -18.51 38.13 -12.17
N LEU A 45 -18.84 37.63 -10.98
CA LEU A 45 -19.75 36.50 -10.85
C LEU A 45 -21.21 36.94 -11.01
N GLN A 46 -21.94 36.26 -11.89
CA GLN A 46 -23.36 36.43 -12.05
C GLN A 46 -24.09 35.63 -10.97
N LYS A 47 -24.90 36.33 -10.16
CA LYS A 47 -25.72 35.72 -9.11
C LYS A 47 -27.07 35.27 -9.67
N GLN A 48 -27.43 34.02 -9.39
CA GLN A 48 -28.74 33.44 -9.65
C GLN A 48 -29.33 32.88 -8.34
N ASP A 49 -30.49 33.38 -7.95
CA ASP A 49 -31.21 32.92 -6.76
C ASP A 49 -32.10 31.72 -7.10
N LEU A 50 -32.06 30.70 -6.25
CA LEU A 50 -32.96 29.55 -6.33
C LEU A 50 -34.16 29.72 -5.38
N PRO A 51 -35.31 29.09 -5.67
CA PRO A 51 -36.49 29.19 -4.80
C PRO A 51 -36.21 28.73 -3.36
N GLN A 52 -36.84 29.39 -2.39
CA GLN A 52 -36.61 29.12 -0.96
C GLN A 52 -37.12 27.75 -0.51
N GLU A 53 -38.06 27.12 -1.24
CA GLU A 53 -38.62 25.83 -0.85
C GLU A 53 -37.71 24.64 -1.18
N ILE A 54 -36.58 24.88 -1.86
CA ILE A 54 -35.66 23.82 -2.25
C ILE A 54 -34.90 23.29 -1.05
N THR A 55 -35.00 21.98 -0.83
CA THR A 55 -34.27 21.24 0.20
C THR A 55 -33.37 20.16 -0.39
N SER A 56 -33.50 19.86 -1.68
CA SER A 56 -32.66 18.90 -2.40
C SER A 56 -32.09 19.56 -3.66
N LEU A 57 -30.76 19.62 -3.74
CA LEU A 57 -30.05 20.23 -4.85
C LEU A 57 -29.17 19.17 -5.53
N ARG A 58 -29.37 18.92 -6.82
CA ARG A 58 -28.44 18.10 -7.62
C ARG A 58 -27.64 18.99 -8.55
N VAL A 59 -26.33 18.78 -8.63
CA VAL A 59 -25.46 19.54 -9.55
C VAL A 59 -24.77 18.57 -10.51
N ILE A 60 -24.87 18.89 -11.80
CA ILE A 60 -24.40 18.07 -12.90
C ILE A 60 -23.57 18.94 -13.83
N HIS A 61 -22.38 18.48 -14.19
CA HIS A 61 -21.55 19.08 -15.24
C HIS A 61 -21.55 18.18 -16.48
N LEU A 62 -21.92 18.75 -17.63
CA LEU A 62 -21.95 18.05 -18.90
C LEU A 62 -20.83 18.59 -19.80
N THR A 63 -20.03 17.70 -20.37
CA THR A 63 -19.09 18.03 -21.45
C THR A 63 -19.42 17.21 -22.69
N ASP A 64 -19.05 17.72 -23.87
CA ASP A 64 -19.28 17.04 -25.14
C ASP A 64 -18.42 15.77 -25.33
N TYR A 65 -17.43 15.55 -24.46
CA TYR A 65 -16.41 14.48 -24.57
C TYR A 65 -16.39 13.46 -23.41
N GLY A 66 -17.31 13.55 -22.44
CA GLY A 66 -17.42 12.60 -21.32
C GLY A 66 -17.08 13.20 -19.95
N TYR A 67 -16.37 12.43 -19.10
CA TYR A 67 -16.13 12.77 -17.68
C TYR A 67 -15.34 14.08 -17.50
N GLY A 68 -16.04 15.21 -17.41
CA GLY A 68 -15.47 16.46 -16.93
C GLY A 68 -15.20 16.40 -15.43
N LYS A 69 -14.19 17.13 -14.95
CA LYS A 69 -13.98 17.38 -13.51
C LYS A 69 -14.16 18.87 -13.27
N ARG A 70 -15.27 19.24 -12.64
CA ARG A 70 -15.55 20.64 -12.30
C ARG A 70 -15.59 20.82 -10.80
N PHE A 71 -14.74 21.70 -10.30
CA PHE A 71 -14.74 22.07 -8.89
C PHE A 71 -15.77 23.18 -8.63
N ILE A 72 -16.53 23.03 -7.54
CA ILE A 72 -17.54 24.00 -7.10
C ILE A 72 -17.26 24.34 -5.65
N GLU A 73 -17.08 25.63 -5.36
CA GLU A 73 -16.93 26.07 -3.99
C GLU A 73 -18.31 26.13 -3.31
N VAL A 74 -18.43 25.51 -2.13
CA VAL A 74 -19.65 25.55 -1.32
C VAL A 74 -19.43 26.47 -0.14
N ARG A 75 -20.26 27.51 -0.04
CA ARG A 75 -20.24 28.52 1.01
C ARG A 75 -21.51 28.47 1.85
N GLN A 76 -21.42 28.98 3.07
CA GLN A 76 -22.59 29.13 3.92
C GLN A 76 -23.44 30.30 3.42
N SER A 77 -24.71 30.04 3.13
CA SER A 77 -25.66 31.10 2.81
C SER A 77 -25.89 32.03 4.02
N PRO A 78 -25.77 33.37 3.86
CA PRO A 78 -26.00 34.33 4.94
C PRO A 78 -27.49 34.61 5.19
N ASP A 79 -28.37 34.37 4.21
CA ASP A 79 -29.80 34.71 4.27
C ASP A 79 -30.72 33.48 4.25
N ALA A 80 -30.12 32.29 4.40
CA ALA A 80 -30.77 30.99 4.33
C ALA A 80 -31.44 30.66 2.98
N GLN A 81 -31.01 31.31 1.88
CA GLN A 81 -31.39 30.97 0.52
C GLN A 81 -30.25 30.27 -0.23
N ILE A 82 -30.58 29.57 -1.32
CA ILE A 82 -29.56 29.02 -2.20
C ILE A 82 -29.19 30.09 -3.25
N HIS A 83 -27.90 30.43 -3.33
CA HIS A 83 -27.37 31.33 -4.36
C HIS A 83 -26.33 30.61 -5.19
N LEU A 84 -26.50 30.66 -6.51
CA LEU A 84 -25.52 30.18 -7.48
C LEU A 84 -24.79 31.37 -8.06
N TYR A 85 -23.47 31.33 -8.05
CA TYR A 85 -22.60 32.32 -8.67
C TYR A 85 -21.79 31.65 -9.78
N THR A 86 -21.85 32.20 -10.99
CA THR A 86 -21.14 31.68 -12.16
C THR A 86 -20.39 32.79 -12.86
N ALA A 87 -19.20 32.51 -13.40
CA ALA A 87 -18.48 33.48 -14.20
C ALA A 87 -19.04 33.65 -15.62
N ASP A 88 -18.71 34.80 -16.22
CA ASP A 88 -18.97 35.08 -17.63
C ASP A 88 -18.38 33.99 -18.55
N GLY A 89 -19.27 33.29 -19.27
CA GLY A 89 -18.95 32.20 -20.19
C GLY A 89 -19.45 30.83 -19.73
N ASP A 90 -19.73 30.67 -18.43
CA ASP A 90 -20.40 29.48 -17.92
C ASP A 90 -21.91 29.60 -18.07
N THR A 91 -22.54 28.52 -18.53
CA THR A 91 -24.01 28.47 -18.56
C THR A 91 -24.51 27.48 -17.51
N ALA A 92 -25.34 27.99 -16.60
CA ALA A 92 -26.05 27.18 -15.63
C ALA A 92 -27.54 27.18 -15.95
N GLN A 93 -28.11 26.00 -16.16
CA GLN A 93 -29.54 25.81 -16.32
C GLN A 93 -30.11 25.20 -15.04
N VAL A 94 -31.01 25.93 -14.40
CA VAL A 94 -31.68 25.50 -13.17
C VAL A 94 -33.09 25.02 -13.50
N THR A 95 -33.38 23.76 -13.18
CA THR A 95 -34.73 23.18 -13.29
C THR A 95 -35.23 22.78 -11.91
N THR A 96 -36.46 23.15 -11.56
CA THR A 96 -37.05 22.89 -10.25
C THR A 96 -38.29 22.00 -10.35
N GLU A 97 -38.40 21.01 -9.46
CA GLU A 97 -39.56 20.14 -9.32
C GLU A 97 -39.86 19.93 -7.83
N GLY A 98 -40.96 20.54 -7.35
CA GLY A 98 -41.30 20.52 -5.93
C GLY A 98 -40.20 21.16 -5.07
N GLN A 99 -39.70 20.41 -4.08
CA GLN A 99 -38.60 20.83 -3.20
C GLN A 99 -37.21 20.45 -3.74
N SER A 100 -37.13 20.02 -5.00
CA SER A 100 -35.88 19.60 -5.64
C SER A 100 -35.48 20.55 -6.76
N ALA A 101 -34.19 20.85 -6.87
CA ALA A 101 -33.60 21.60 -7.97
C ALA A 101 -32.44 20.83 -8.58
N VAL A 102 -32.29 20.93 -9.90
CA VAL A 102 -31.16 20.41 -10.65
C VAL A 102 -30.47 21.56 -11.35
N ILE A 103 -29.19 21.76 -11.05
CA ILE A 103 -28.31 22.71 -11.73
C ILE A 103 -27.50 21.91 -12.76
N ARG A 104 -27.68 22.24 -14.05
CA ARG A 104 -26.87 21.70 -15.14
C ARG A 104 -25.88 22.76 -15.59
N LEU A 105 -24.60 22.47 -15.42
CA LEU A 105 -23.49 23.28 -15.85
C LEU A 105 -23.03 22.80 -17.22
N GLN A 106 -22.97 23.71 -18.18
CA GLN A 106 -22.41 23.48 -19.51
C GLN A 106 -21.21 24.40 -19.70
N GLU A 107 -20.07 23.79 -20.00
CA GLU A 107 -18.89 24.48 -20.50
C GLU A 107 -19.16 24.88 -21.95
N GLN A 108 -19.04 26.17 -22.27
CA GLN A 108 -18.96 26.56 -23.68
C GLN A 108 -17.61 26.08 -24.21
N GLU A 109 -17.61 25.39 -25.36
CA GLU A 109 -16.37 25.12 -26.11
C GLU A 109 -15.58 26.42 -26.24
N THR A 110 -14.47 26.52 -25.52
CA THR A 110 -13.48 27.57 -25.75
C THR A 110 -12.99 27.37 -27.18
N LEU A 111 -13.37 28.32 -28.05
CA LEU A 111 -12.96 28.46 -29.44
C LEU A 111 -11.61 27.79 -29.71
N GLU A 112 -11.62 26.53 -30.17
CA GLU A 112 -10.45 25.92 -30.78
C GLU A 112 -10.05 26.80 -31.96
N GLY A 113 -8.92 27.50 -31.85
CA GLY A 113 -8.30 28.18 -32.98
C GLY A 113 -8.22 29.70 -32.94
N GLN A 114 -8.31 30.38 -31.79
CA GLN A 114 -7.71 31.72 -31.71
C GLN A 114 -6.19 31.57 -31.64
N GLN A 115 -5.47 32.01 -32.68
CA GLN A 115 -4.03 32.24 -32.60
C GLN A 115 -3.74 33.04 -31.34
N LEU A 116 -3.03 32.45 -30.38
CA LEU A 116 -2.55 33.14 -29.19
C LEU A 116 -1.70 34.33 -29.65
N HIS A 117 -2.30 35.52 -29.68
CA HIS A 117 -1.57 36.76 -29.85
C HIS A 117 -0.87 37.03 -28.51
N PHE A 118 0.45 36.86 -28.49
CA PHE A 118 1.29 37.14 -27.33
C PHE A 118 1.28 38.64 -27.00
N SER A 119 0.28 39.08 -26.25
CA SER A 119 0.11 40.42 -25.68
C SER A 119 -0.21 40.32 -24.19
N ARG A 120 -0.10 41.43 -23.43
CA ARG A 120 -0.52 41.47 -22.00
C ARG A 120 -1.96 40.94 -21.82
N GLU A 121 -2.83 41.28 -22.77
CA GLU A 121 -4.23 40.88 -22.78
C GLU A 121 -4.41 39.39 -23.10
N GLY A 122 -3.62 38.84 -24.02
CA GLY A 122 -3.58 37.40 -24.30
C GLY A 122 -3.08 36.56 -23.11
N LEU A 123 -2.07 37.03 -22.39
CA LEU A 123 -1.58 36.38 -21.17
C LEU A 123 -2.57 36.45 -20.01
N LEU A 124 -3.26 37.58 -19.86
CA LEU A 124 -4.35 37.72 -18.89
C LEU A 124 -5.50 36.76 -19.21
N ASN A 125 -5.85 36.59 -20.48
CA ASN A 125 -6.88 35.64 -20.88
C ASN A 125 -6.46 34.18 -20.60
N LEU A 126 -5.21 33.82 -20.88
CA LEU A 126 -4.68 32.48 -20.58
C LEU A 126 -4.65 32.20 -19.06
N LEU A 127 -4.21 33.16 -18.25
CA LEU A 127 -4.26 33.06 -16.79
C LEU A 127 -5.69 32.98 -16.27
N ARG A 128 -6.63 33.74 -16.84
CA ARG A 128 -8.06 33.64 -16.51
C ARG A 128 -8.62 32.27 -16.88
N GLU A 129 -8.30 31.71 -18.05
CA GLU A 129 -8.76 30.37 -18.45
C GLU A 129 -8.24 29.27 -17.51
N GLU A 130 -6.95 29.30 -17.17
CA GLU A 130 -6.35 28.35 -16.21
C GLU A 130 -6.94 28.50 -14.80
N MET A 131 -7.26 29.72 -14.37
CA MET A 131 -7.91 29.94 -13.06
C MET A 131 -9.41 29.61 -13.10
N ARG A 132 -10.08 29.81 -14.24
CA ARG A 132 -11.50 29.49 -14.46
C ARG A 132 -11.80 28.00 -14.36
N SER A 133 -10.86 27.17 -14.82
CA SER A 133 -11.00 25.71 -14.73
C SER A 133 -11.02 25.18 -13.29
N HIS A 134 -10.65 26.00 -12.29
CA HIS A 134 -10.53 25.55 -10.91
C HIS A 134 -11.48 26.22 -9.90
N HIS A 135 -11.97 27.47 -10.08
CA HIS A 135 -12.68 28.19 -8.99
C HIS A 135 -13.75 29.22 -9.40
N THR A 136 -14.55 28.99 -10.44
CA THR A 136 -15.52 30.03 -10.92
C THR A 136 -16.99 29.74 -10.71
N ILE A 137 -17.31 28.67 -10.01
CA ILE A 137 -18.69 28.35 -9.62
C ILE A 137 -18.75 28.23 -8.11
N ILE A 138 -19.60 29.06 -7.51
CA ILE A 138 -19.81 29.10 -6.07
C ILE A 138 -21.29 28.82 -5.81
N ILE A 139 -21.58 27.94 -4.85
CA ILE A 139 -22.93 27.71 -4.37
C ILE A 139 -22.97 28.06 -2.88
N GLU A 140 -23.75 29.08 -2.55
CA GLU A 140 -24.12 29.36 -1.16
C GLU A 140 -25.36 28.53 -0.81
N VAL A 141 -25.28 27.74 0.26
CA VAL A 141 -26.39 26.87 0.68
C VAL A 141 -26.84 27.12 2.11
N PRO A 142 -28.13 26.98 2.42
CA PRO A 142 -28.63 26.96 3.79
C PRO A 142 -28.41 25.59 4.45
N LYS A 143 -28.49 25.56 5.79
CA LYS A 143 -28.30 24.34 6.59
C LYS A 143 -29.30 23.22 6.28
N THR A 144 -30.44 23.57 5.71
CA THR A 144 -31.58 22.67 5.44
C THR A 144 -31.49 21.95 4.10
N VAL A 145 -30.47 22.24 3.28
CA VAL A 145 -30.34 21.68 1.93
C VAL A 145 -29.45 20.44 1.94
N SER A 146 -29.83 19.44 1.16
CA SER A 146 -28.99 18.32 0.76
C SER A 146 -28.42 18.60 -0.63
N ILE A 147 -27.12 18.40 -0.81
CA ILE A 147 -26.46 18.52 -2.12
C ILE A 147 -26.10 17.13 -2.63
N THR A 148 -26.49 16.82 -3.87
CA THR A 148 -26.21 15.53 -4.50
C THR A 148 -25.43 15.73 -5.78
N SER A 149 -24.42 14.88 -5.98
CA SER A 149 -23.73 14.71 -7.25
C SER A 149 -23.23 13.27 -7.28
N GLY A 150 -23.64 12.51 -8.30
CA GLY A 150 -23.17 11.14 -8.50
C GLY A 150 -21.79 11.12 -9.16
N SER A 151 -21.12 9.97 -9.17
CA SER A 151 -19.80 9.82 -9.82
C SER A 151 -19.78 10.11 -11.32
N GLN A 152 -20.93 10.02 -11.98
CA GLN A 152 -21.13 10.36 -13.39
C GLN A 152 -21.45 11.85 -13.61
N ASP A 153 -21.76 12.60 -12.55
CA ASP A 153 -22.22 14.00 -12.65
C ASP A 153 -21.05 14.99 -12.81
N GLY A 154 -19.79 14.54 -12.72
CA GLY A 154 -18.61 15.32 -13.11
C GLY A 154 -18.31 16.53 -12.23
N VAL A 155 -18.88 16.59 -11.02
CA VAL A 155 -18.78 17.72 -10.09
C VAL A 155 -18.10 17.29 -8.79
N TYR A 156 -17.20 18.12 -8.30
CA TYR A 156 -16.52 17.98 -7.02
C TYR A 156 -16.70 19.26 -6.22
N PHE A 157 -17.30 19.16 -5.04
CA PHE A 157 -17.53 20.24 -4.10
C PHE A 157 -16.32 20.44 -3.19
N ASP A 158 -15.84 21.67 -3.13
CA ASP A 158 -14.90 22.13 -2.13
C ASP A 158 -15.67 22.88 -1.03
N VAL A 159 -15.69 22.33 0.18
CA VAL A 159 -16.49 22.86 1.30
C VAL A 159 -15.59 23.66 2.23
N GLY A 160 -15.83 24.97 2.27
CA GLY A 160 -15.11 25.88 3.16
C GLY A 160 -15.30 25.55 4.65
N GLY A 161 -14.35 26.01 5.48
CA GLY A 161 -14.43 25.83 6.94
C GLY A 161 -15.64 26.53 7.54
N GLY A 162 -16.44 25.81 8.34
CA GLY A 162 -17.61 26.35 9.05
C GLY A 162 -18.92 26.33 8.26
N VAL A 163 -18.95 25.70 7.09
CA VAL A 163 -20.17 25.49 6.28
C VAL A 163 -20.93 24.27 6.79
N GLU A 164 -22.26 24.41 6.94
CA GLU A 164 -23.16 23.34 7.38
C GLU A 164 -24.35 23.19 6.42
N PHE A 165 -24.67 21.95 6.06
CA PHE A 165 -25.85 21.53 5.29
C PHE A 165 -26.11 20.03 5.54
N VAL A 166 -27.23 19.47 5.07
CA VAL A 166 -27.76 18.17 5.54
C VAL A 166 -26.75 17.03 5.45
N ASN A 167 -26.03 16.92 4.34
CA ASN A 167 -25.06 15.86 4.06
C ASN A 167 -23.62 16.38 3.94
N PHE A 168 -23.29 17.45 4.67
CA PHE A 168 -21.98 18.11 4.58
C PHE A 168 -20.82 17.18 4.94
N ALA A 169 -20.99 16.27 5.90
CA ALA A 169 -19.91 15.40 6.35
C ALA A 169 -19.39 14.51 5.21
N GLN A 170 -20.31 13.88 4.48
CA GLN A 170 -19.99 13.01 3.35
C GLN A 170 -19.39 13.82 2.20
N ILE A 171 -19.98 14.98 1.86
CA ILE A 171 -19.46 15.84 0.77
C ILE A 171 -18.09 16.41 1.12
N ARG A 172 -17.82 16.76 2.37
CA ARG A 172 -16.51 17.26 2.81
C ARG A 172 -15.42 16.20 2.73
N GLU A 173 -15.78 14.95 2.99
CA GLU A 173 -14.85 13.81 2.95
C GLU A 173 -14.54 13.38 1.51
N TYR A 174 -15.55 13.28 0.65
CA TYR A 174 -15.41 12.70 -0.69
C TYR A 174 -15.41 13.73 -1.83
N GLY A 175 -15.81 14.97 -1.57
CA GLY A 175 -16.04 16.00 -2.60
C GLY A 175 -17.32 15.80 -3.42
N TYR A 176 -18.05 14.70 -3.25
CA TYR A 176 -19.35 14.44 -3.87
C TYR A 176 -20.16 13.55 -2.94
N LEU A 177 -21.41 13.22 -3.29
CA LEU A 177 -22.19 12.27 -2.48
C LEU A 177 -21.97 10.87 -3.06
N PRO A 178 -21.10 10.03 -2.47
CA PRO A 178 -20.90 8.69 -2.97
C PRO A 178 -22.18 7.87 -2.84
N THR A 179 -22.36 6.94 -3.78
CA THR A 179 -23.41 5.92 -3.66
C THR A 179 -23.11 4.97 -2.50
N GLU A 180 -24.12 4.24 -2.01
CA GLU A 180 -23.92 3.21 -0.97
C GLU A 180 -22.90 2.15 -1.45
N GLU A 181 -22.94 1.77 -2.72
CA GLU A 181 -22.00 0.80 -3.32
C GLU A 181 -20.56 1.33 -3.33
N GLU A 182 -20.34 2.58 -3.74
CA GLU A 182 -19.01 3.22 -3.68
C GLU A 182 -18.52 3.36 -2.25
N THR A 183 -19.41 3.68 -1.30
CA THR A 183 -19.07 3.77 0.11
C THR A 183 -18.62 2.41 0.66
N LEU A 184 -19.36 1.35 0.36
CA LEU A 184 -19.02 -0.02 0.77
C LEU A 184 -17.72 -0.50 0.15
N LYS A 185 -17.49 -0.19 -1.13
CA LYS A 185 -16.25 -0.52 -1.83
C LYS A 185 -15.06 0.16 -1.16
N ASN A 186 -15.14 1.47 -0.89
CA ASN A 186 -14.07 2.20 -0.22
C ASN A 186 -13.79 1.65 1.18
N GLN A 187 -14.84 1.33 1.96
CA GLN A 187 -14.68 0.70 3.28
C GLN A 187 -13.99 -0.67 3.19
N TYR A 188 -14.32 -1.47 2.17
CA TYR A 188 -13.65 -2.74 1.94
C TYR A 188 -12.17 -2.56 1.58
N GLU A 189 -11.85 -1.59 0.71
CA GLU A 189 -10.46 -1.26 0.36
C GLU A 189 -9.67 -0.76 1.57
N GLU A 190 -10.26 0.09 2.42
CA GLU A 190 -9.65 0.52 3.69
C GLU A 190 -9.41 -0.66 4.65
N GLN A 191 -10.36 -1.59 4.75
CA GLN A 191 -10.21 -2.81 5.55
C GLN A 191 -9.09 -3.71 5.01
N GLN A 192 -8.91 -3.80 3.69
CA GLN A 192 -7.78 -4.52 3.11
C GLN A 192 -6.44 -3.90 3.49
N VAL A 193 -6.32 -2.57 3.44
CA VAL A 193 -5.11 -1.87 3.87
C VAL A 193 -4.85 -2.07 5.37
N GLN A 194 -5.88 -2.06 6.20
CA GLN A 194 -5.75 -2.36 7.63
C GLN A 194 -5.30 -3.81 7.89
N LEU A 195 -5.81 -4.77 7.12
CA LEU A 195 -5.37 -6.16 7.19
C LEU A 195 -3.91 -6.32 6.78
N GLU A 196 -3.46 -5.62 5.74
CA GLU A 196 -2.06 -5.62 5.30
C GLU A 196 -1.14 -5.04 6.38
N MET A 197 -1.54 -3.93 7.02
CA MET A 197 -0.80 -3.38 8.17
C MET A 197 -0.75 -4.33 9.36
N LEU A 198 -1.87 -4.99 9.69
CA LEU A 198 -1.91 -5.99 10.77
C LEU A 198 -1.04 -7.21 10.47
N GLN A 199 -0.97 -7.64 9.20
CA GLN A 199 -0.06 -8.70 8.79
C GLN A 199 1.40 -8.29 8.95
N GLN A 200 1.74 -7.05 8.59
CA GLN A 200 3.08 -6.51 8.79
C GLN A 200 3.43 -6.42 10.28
N GLU A 201 2.50 -5.97 11.13
CA GLU A 201 2.68 -5.92 12.58
C GLU A 201 2.82 -7.33 13.18
N LEU A 202 2.05 -8.31 12.68
CA LEU A 202 2.20 -9.71 13.07
C LEU A 202 3.58 -10.25 12.71
N GLN A 203 4.07 -9.99 11.48
CA GLN A 203 5.42 -10.38 11.06
C GLN A 203 6.49 -9.74 11.93
N GLN A 204 6.35 -8.44 12.23
CA GLN A 204 7.26 -7.76 13.14
C GLN A 204 7.23 -8.40 14.54
N SER A 205 6.04 -8.70 15.07
CA SER A 205 5.90 -9.33 16.38
C SER A 205 6.46 -10.74 16.41
N GLN A 206 6.35 -11.49 15.31
CA GLN A 206 6.98 -12.81 15.16
C GLN A 206 8.51 -12.68 15.21
N MET A 207 9.09 -11.74 14.48
CA MET A 207 10.52 -11.45 14.50
C MET A 207 11.00 -10.99 15.89
N GLU A 208 10.22 -10.15 16.58
CA GLU A 208 10.52 -9.73 17.95
C GLU A 208 10.44 -10.91 18.93
N ASN A 209 9.49 -11.84 18.75
CA ASN A 209 9.40 -13.05 19.55
C ASN A 209 10.58 -14.00 19.29
N GLU A 210 11.02 -14.15 18.04
CA GLU A 210 12.22 -14.91 17.70
C GLU A 210 13.46 -14.30 18.37
N LEU A 211 13.63 -12.98 18.27
CA LEU A 211 14.72 -12.27 18.94
C LEU A 211 14.67 -12.40 20.46
N LEU A 212 13.47 -12.32 21.06
CA LEU A 212 13.27 -12.52 22.49
C LEU A 212 13.55 -13.97 22.91
N LYS A 213 13.16 -14.96 22.10
CA LYS A 213 13.51 -16.36 22.31
C LYS A 213 15.02 -16.58 22.22
N GLU A 214 15.69 -15.94 21.28
CA GLU A 214 17.14 -15.99 21.16
C GLU A 214 17.83 -15.33 22.38
N GLN A 215 17.32 -14.18 22.84
CA GLN A 215 17.79 -13.54 24.07
C GLN A 215 17.52 -14.37 25.33
N LEU A 216 16.36 -15.05 25.39
CA LEU A 216 16.01 -15.96 26.47
C LEU A 216 16.90 -17.19 26.44
N MET A 217 17.14 -17.80 25.28
CA MET A 217 18.14 -18.87 25.14
C MET A 217 19.50 -18.39 25.60
N GLN A 218 19.96 -17.21 25.18
CA GLN A 218 21.23 -16.66 25.66
C GLN A 218 21.24 -16.40 27.18
N GLN A 219 20.10 -16.02 27.77
CA GLN A 219 19.96 -15.93 29.23
C GLN A 219 19.91 -17.28 29.90
N GLU A 220 19.29 -18.29 29.28
CA GLU A 220 19.20 -19.66 29.77
C GLU A 220 20.60 -20.28 29.72
N TYR A 221 21.34 -20.16 28.62
CA TYR A 221 22.77 -20.48 28.55
C TYR A 221 23.63 -19.72 29.60
N ALA A 222 23.25 -18.49 29.96
CA ALA A 222 23.94 -17.73 31.02
C ALA A 222 23.46 -18.06 32.45
N ALA A 223 22.29 -18.67 32.61
CA ALA A 223 21.67 -19.02 33.89
C ALA A 223 21.79 -20.52 34.20
N ASP A 224 22.02 -21.36 33.20
CA ASP A 224 22.26 -22.81 33.30
C ASP A 224 23.70 -23.11 33.76
N ASP A 225 24.59 -22.10 33.66
CA ASP A 225 25.86 -22.08 34.40
C ASP A 225 25.65 -21.91 35.93
N GLU A 226 24.44 -21.51 36.38
CA GLU A 226 24.12 -21.33 37.81
C GLU A 226 23.01 -22.22 38.38
N GLN A 227 22.05 -22.77 37.61
CA GLN A 227 20.96 -23.59 38.17
C GLN A 227 20.51 -24.78 37.30
N GLN A 228 21.34 -25.81 37.31
CA GLN A 228 20.94 -27.21 37.16
C GLN A 228 19.60 -27.51 37.90
N THR A 229 18.50 -27.79 37.18
CA THR A 229 17.55 -28.94 37.38
C THR A 229 16.16 -28.76 36.73
N THR A 230 15.86 -29.67 35.80
CA THR A 230 14.56 -30.34 35.52
C THR A 230 13.41 -29.55 34.86
N ALA A 231 13.09 -29.82 33.59
CA ALA A 231 12.20 -30.92 33.14
C ALA A 231 11.74 -30.68 31.68
N GLU A 232 12.41 -31.30 30.71
CA GLU A 232 11.94 -31.39 29.33
C GLU A 232 10.97 -32.57 29.15
N GLU A 233 9.90 -32.32 28.40
CA GLU A 233 9.00 -33.35 27.88
C GLU A 233 9.74 -34.10 26.76
N SER A 234 10.65 -34.99 27.18
CA SER A 234 11.51 -35.77 26.29
C SER A 234 10.66 -36.61 25.34
N ILE A 235 10.91 -36.48 24.03
CA ILE A 235 10.61 -37.55 23.06
C ILE A 235 11.25 -38.80 23.65
N ALA A 236 10.45 -39.82 23.99
CA ALA A 236 10.92 -40.97 24.78
C ALA A 236 12.00 -41.74 24.02
N THR A 237 13.26 -41.35 24.21
CA THR A 237 14.44 -42.03 23.66
C THR A 237 15.11 -42.92 24.71
N GLU A 238 14.72 -42.85 25.99
CA GLU A 238 15.24 -43.71 27.06
C GLU A 238 15.11 -45.19 26.68
N GLY A 239 16.26 -45.87 26.50
CA GLY A 239 16.35 -47.30 26.19
C GLY A 239 16.41 -47.68 24.70
N ILE A 240 16.32 -46.73 23.76
CA ILE A 240 16.46 -46.99 22.31
C ILE A 240 17.89 -46.65 21.87
N SER A 241 18.65 -47.62 21.36
CA SER A 241 19.93 -47.36 20.66
C SER A 241 19.60 -46.77 19.28
N VAL A 242 19.96 -45.52 19.03
CA VAL A 242 19.71 -44.86 17.73
C VAL A 242 20.76 -45.32 16.73
N ALA A 243 20.36 -46.08 15.71
CA ALA A 243 21.26 -46.46 14.65
C ALA A 243 21.33 -45.35 13.58
N PRO A 244 22.46 -45.18 12.88
CA PRO A 244 22.56 -44.27 11.74
C PRO A 244 21.46 -44.50 10.69
N SER A 245 21.04 -45.76 10.50
CA SER A 245 19.97 -46.14 9.58
C SER A 245 18.60 -45.58 9.94
N ASP A 246 18.35 -45.22 11.20
CA ASP A 246 17.07 -44.68 11.66
C ASP A 246 16.96 -43.21 11.26
N ILE A 247 18.03 -42.44 11.40
CA ILE A 247 18.15 -41.06 10.92
C ILE A 247 18.03 -41.02 9.39
N LEU A 248 18.81 -41.84 8.68
CA LEU A 248 18.79 -41.92 7.22
C LEU A 248 17.44 -42.39 6.64
N GLN A 249 16.59 -43.04 7.45
CA GLN A 249 15.22 -43.38 7.03
C GLN A 249 14.30 -42.16 7.11
N LEU A 250 14.43 -41.35 8.16
CA LEU A 250 13.66 -40.11 8.31
C LEU A 250 14.05 -39.08 7.24
N GLU A 251 15.33 -38.91 6.95
CA GLU A 251 15.80 -38.00 5.89
C GLU A 251 15.29 -38.43 4.50
N ARG A 252 15.31 -39.73 4.20
CA ARG A 252 14.71 -40.25 2.96
C ARG A 252 13.20 -40.04 2.92
N GLN A 253 12.53 -40.07 4.06
CA GLN A 253 11.10 -39.79 4.13
C GLN A 253 10.83 -38.30 3.87
N MET A 254 11.65 -37.39 4.40
CA MET A 254 11.57 -35.95 4.09
C MET A 254 11.75 -35.67 2.60
N GLU A 255 12.76 -36.28 1.94
CA GLU A 255 12.94 -36.10 0.49
C GLU A 255 11.74 -36.63 -0.30
N LYS A 256 11.17 -37.77 0.12
CA LYS A 256 9.97 -38.32 -0.52
C LYS A 256 8.75 -37.43 -0.32
N ASP A 257 8.58 -36.83 0.85
CA ASP A 257 7.48 -35.91 1.13
C ASP A 257 7.63 -34.62 0.31
N ARG A 258 8.87 -34.12 0.17
CA ARG A 258 9.22 -33.01 -0.72
C ARG A 258 8.88 -33.30 -2.17
N GLU A 259 9.28 -34.47 -2.69
CA GLU A 259 8.90 -34.90 -4.05
C GLU A 259 7.38 -35.00 -4.25
N THR A 260 6.67 -35.47 -3.22
CA THR A 260 5.21 -35.63 -3.24
C THR A 260 4.52 -34.27 -3.27
N PHE A 261 5.01 -33.32 -2.46
CA PHE A 261 4.57 -31.93 -2.47
C PHE A 261 4.84 -31.29 -3.83
N GLN A 262 6.07 -31.37 -4.34
CA GLN A 262 6.45 -30.83 -5.66
C GLN A 262 5.52 -31.31 -6.78
N LYS A 263 5.05 -32.57 -6.73
CA LYS A 263 4.14 -33.18 -7.73
C LYS A 263 2.66 -32.89 -7.49
N TYR A 264 2.29 -31.93 -6.63
CA TYR A 264 0.90 -31.60 -6.25
C TYR A 264 0.13 -32.74 -5.55
N ALA A 265 0.81 -33.76 -5.05
CA ALA A 265 0.17 -34.90 -4.41
C ALA A 265 0.03 -34.74 -2.88
N MET A 266 0.42 -33.58 -2.33
CA MET A 266 0.33 -33.22 -0.91
C MET A 266 0.05 -31.71 -0.77
N SER A 267 -0.70 -31.30 0.25
CA SER A 267 -0.89 -29.86 0.53
C SER A 267 0.32 -29.25 1.24
N LYS A 268 0.53 -27.94 1.10
CA LYS A 268 1.58 -27.19 1.81
C LYS A 268 1.53 -27.41 3.32
N GLU A 269 0.34 -27.31 3.92
CA GLU A 269 0.15 -27.53 5.37
C GLU A 269 0.55 -28.95 5.80
N SER A 270 0.16 -29.97 5.03
CA SER A 270 0.55 -31.36 5.32
C SER A 270 2.06 -31.55 5.19
N TYR A 271 2.67 -30.93 4.17
CA TYR A 271 4.11 -31.00 3.93
C TYR A 271 4.91 -30.33 5.04
N LEU A 272 4.55 -29.10 5.43
CA LEU A 272 5.22 -28.37 6.52
C LEU A 272 5.07 -29.09 7.86
N THR A 273 3.91 -29.70 8.13
CA THR A 273 3.71 -30.51 9.34
C THR A 273 4.65 -31.73 9.35
N ALA A 274 4.74 -32.45 8.22
CA ALA A 274 5.63 -33.60 8.10
C ALA A 274 7.12 -33.21 8.15
N LEU A 275 7.47 -32.06 7.58
CA LEU A 275 8.82 -31.49 7.62
C LEU A 275 9.25 -31.22 9.07
N TRP A 276 8.40 -30.51 9.83
CA TRP A 276 8.63 -30.21 11.24
C TRP A 276 8.74 -31.48 12.08
N ASP A 277 7.77 -32.39 11.99
CA ASP A 277 7.74 -33.64 12.75
C ASP A 277 9.00 -34.50 12.53
N ASN A 278 9.49 -34.58 11.28
CA ASN A 278 10.68 -35.38 10.95
C ASN A 278 11.97 -34.67 11.37
N SER A 279 12.08 -33.34 11.20
CA SER A 279 13.23 -32.56 11.64
C SER A 279 13.45 -32.65 13.15
N GLN A 280 12.37 -32.55 13.94
CA GLN A 280 12.46 -32.70 15.41
C GLN A 280 12.95 -34.10 15.81
N LYS A 281 12.46 -35.15 15.13
CA LYS A 281 12.92 -36.53 15.38
C LYS A 281 14.38 -36.74 14.99
N ILE A 282 14.81 -36.20 13.85
CA ILE A 282 16.18 -36.30 13.37
C ILE A 282 17.13 -35.61 14.36
N THR A 283 16.78 -34.39 14.79
CA THR A 283 17.54 -33.63 15.78
C THR A 283 17.71 -34.43 17.07
N ALA A 284 16.60 -34.90 17.66
CA ALA A 284 16.63 -35.70 18.89
C ALA A 284 17.43 -37.02 18.73
N TYR A 285 17.43 -37.62 17.54
CA TYR A 285 18.20 -38.83 17.25
C TYR A 285 19.69 -38.55 17.15
N ARG A 286 20.08 -37.45 16.50
CA ARG A 286 21.48 -37.02 16.35
C ARG A 286 22.06 -36.54 17.68
N GLU A 287 21.31 -35.76 18.44
CA GLU A 287 21.64 -35.38 19.82
C GLU A 287 21.91 -36.62 20.66
N LYS A 288 20.99 -37.58 20.64
CA LYS A 288 21.17 -38.84 21.35
C LYS A 288 22.42 -39.61 20.92
N GLN A 289 22.71 -39.67 19.61
CA GLN A 289 23.94 -40.32 19.14
C GLN A 289 25.20 -39.68 19.72
N LEU A 290 25.22 -38.34 19.83
CA LEU A 290 26.34 -37.60 20.39
C LEU A 290 26.45 -37.83 21.91
N LEU A 291 25.34 -37.74 22.64
CA LEU A 291 25.28 -37.99 24.08
C LEU A 291 25.68 -39.42 24.45
N ASP A 292 25.17 -40.43 23.74
CA ASP A 292 25.53 -41.84 23.96
C ASP A 292 27.03 -42.10 23.70
N ALA A 293 27.67 -41.28 22.86
CA ALA A 293 29.09 -41.32 22.57
C ALA A 293 29.95 -40.41 23.47
N GLY A 294 29.34 -39.64 24.37
CA GLY A 294 30.04 -38.65 25.22
C GLY A 294 30.68 -37.51 24.42
N ARG A 295 30.03 -37.11 23.32
CA ARG A 295 30.43 -36.00 22.43
C ARG A 295 29.52 -34.79 22.59
N ASP A 296 29.20 -34.45 23.83
CA ASP A 296 28.43 -33.26 24.21
C ASP A 296 29.06 -31.98 23.64
N ASP A 297 30.37 -31.99 23.42
CA ASP A 297 31.13 -30.90 22.78
C ASP A 297 30.67 -30.56 21.36
N LEU A 298 30.00 -31.50 20.67
CA LEU A 298 29.52 -31.30 19.30
C LEU A 298 28.06 -30.85 19.21
N LEU A 299 27.32 -30.83 20.32
CA LEU A 299 25.91 -30.45 20.33
C LEU A 299 25.66 -29.06 19.75
N PRO A 300 26.42 -28.00 20.11
CA PRO A 300 26.14 -26.66 19.55
C PRO A 300 26.30 -26.60 18.03
N LEU A 301 27.31 -27.29 17.48
CA LEU A 301 27.56 -27.37 16.04
C LEU A 301 26.48 -28.20 15.32
N MET A 302 25.97 -29.24 15.96
CA MET A 302 24.90 -30.09 15.43
C MET A 302 23.56 -29.34 15.41
N GLU A 303 23.22 -28.65 16.49
CA GLU A 303 22.00 -27.84 16.62
C GLU A 303 21.98 -26.70 15.61
N GLU A 304 23.09 -25.97 15.45
CA GLU A 304 23.22 -24.91 14.45
C GLU A 304 23.00 -25.45 13.02
N LEU A 305 23.54 -26.64 12.72
CA LEU A 305 23.35 -27.27 11.42
C LEU A 305 21.92 -27.76 11.19
N GLU A 306 21.27 -28.37 12.18
CA GLU A 306 19.85 -28.76 12.08
C GLU A 306 18.95 -27.53 11.89
N ALA A 307 19.22 -26.44 12.61
CA ALA A 307 18.48 -25.19 12.46
C ALA A 307 18.60 -24.64 11.04
N ASN A 308 19.82 -24.57 10.49
CA ASN A 308 20.05 -24.11 9.12
C ASN A 308 19.40 -25.03 8.08
N LEU A 309 19.46 -26.36 8.28
CA LEU A 309 18.79 -27.33 7.40
C LEU A 309 17.27 -27.18 7.45
N TYR A 310 16.69 -26.96 8.62
CA TYR A 310 15.27 -26.72 8.76
C TYR A 310 14.84 -25.44 8.03
N GLN A 311 15.56 -24.33 8.25
CA GLN A 311 15.31 -23.05 7.58
C GLN A 311 15.44 -23.18 6.05
N TYR A 312 16.46 -23.88 5.56
CA TYR A 312 16.62 -24.16 4.13
C TYR A 312 15.39 -24.88 3.56
N ASN A 313 14.91 -25.92 4.25
CA ASN A 313 13.76 -26.69 3.80
C ASN A 313 12.43 -25.90 3.85
N GLU A 314 12.25 -24.99 4.80
CA GLU A 314 11.09 -24.10 4.84
C GLU A 314 11.10 -23.12 3.67
N VAL A 315 12.25 -22.53 3.35
CA VAL A 315 12.40 -21.60 2.21
C VAL A 315 12.18 -22.35 0.89
N ASP A 316 12.70 -23.57 0.75
CA ASP A 316 12.40 -24.43 -0.40
C ASP A 316 10.90 -24.76 -0.51
N ALA A 317 10.21 -25.00 0.61
CA ALA A 317 8.76 -25.20 0.64
C ALA A 317 7.99 -23.97 0.12
N GLU A 318 8.42 -22.76 0.50
CA GLU A 318 7.84 -21.51 0.02
C GLU A 318 8.05 -21.30 -1.49
N LEU A 319 9.22 -21.65 -2.00
CA LEU A 319 9.50 -21.60 -3.44
C LEU A 319 8.64 -22.60 -4.23
N LEU A 320 8.53 -23.84 -3.74
CA LEU A 320 7.68 -24.85 -4.34
C LEU A 320 6.20 -24.45 -4.31
N SER A 321 5.72 -23.87 -3.20
CA SER A 321 4.36 -23.32 -3.10
C SER A 321 4.14 -22.18 -4.10
N SER A 322 5.09 -21.25 -4.20
CA SER A 322 5.00 -20.14 -5.15
C SER A 322 5.05 -20.60 -6.60
N GLN A 323 5.79 -21.67 -6.87
CA GLN A 323 5.78 -22.35 -8.16
C GLN A 323 4.41 -22.94 -8.47
N HIS A 324 3.74 -23.54 -7.48
CA HIS A 324 2.38 -24.03 -7.65
C HIS A 324 1.40 -22.89 -7.93
N ASP A 325 1.45 -21.82 -7.14
CA ASP A 325 0.60 -20.64 -7.33
C ASP A 325 0.79 -20.00 -8.71
N PHE A 326 2.00 -20.03 -9.25
CA PHE A 326 2.27 -19.55 -10.59
C PHE A 326 1.69 -20.47 -11.67
N GLN A 327 1.87 -21.79 -11.52
CA GLN A 327 1.33 -22.79 -12.46
C GLN A 327 -0.20 -22.81 -12.46
N ASP A 328 -0.82 -22.57 -11.30
CA ASP A 328 -2.27 -22.49 -11.14
C ASP A 328 -2.85 -21.14 -11.61
N GLY A 329 -1.99 -20.15 -11.88
CA GLY A 329 -2.36 -18.81 -12.33
C GLY A 329 -2.86 -17.88 -11.20
N THR A 330 -2.67 -18.28 -9.94
CA THR A 330 -2.95 -17.47 -8.75
C THR A 330 -2.04 -16.25 -8.67
N ILE A 331 -0.77 -16.40 -9.08
CA ILE A 331 0.20 -15.29 -9.16
C ILE A 331 0.77 -15.13 -10.58
N THR A 332 1.21 -13.92 -10.89
CA THR A 332 1.85 -13.60 -12.18
C THR A 332 3.30 -14.06 -12.22
N GLN A 333 3.87 -14.20 -13.43
CA GLN A 333 5.31 -14.47 -13.63
C GLN A 333 6.20 -13.45 -12.91
N GLN A 334 5.79 -12.19 -12.88
CA GLN A 334 6.55 -11.14 -12.21
C GLN A 334 6.55 -11.33 -10.69
N GLN A 335 5.40 -11.69 -10.10
CA GLN A 335 5.30 -12.01 -8.68
C GLN A 335 6.11 -13.26 -8.33
N TYR A 336 6.02 -14.32 -9.13
CA TYR A 336 6.84 -15.52 -8.97
C TYR A 336 8.34 -15.21 -9.02
N ASN A 337 8.78 -14.45 -10.02
CA ASN A 337 10.20 -14.06 -10.14
C ASN A 337 10.66 -13.22 -8.95
N SER A 338 9.81 -12.37 -8.38
CA SER A 338 10.12 -11.58 -7.20
C SER A 338 10.35 -12.47 -5.98
N VAL A 339 9.53 -13.51 -5.80
CA VAL A 339 9.69 -14.47 -4.71
C VAL A 339 10.97 -15.29 -4.87
N VAL A 340 11.23 -15.78 -6.09
CA VAL A 340 12.47 -16.50 -6.41
C VAL A 340 13.70 -15.64 -6.09
N GLN A 341 13.71 -14.37 -6.54
CA GLN A 341 14.83 -13.46 -6.27
C GLN A 341 15.01 -13.14 -4.79
N ALA A 342 13.92 -13.03 -4.02
CA ALA A 342 13.98 -12.76 -2.59
C ALA A 342 14.65 -13.92 -1.83
N TYR A 343 14.39 -15.17 -2.24
CA TYR A 343 14.90 -16.36 -1.56
C TYR A 343 16.18 -16.96 -2.17
N GLU A 344 16.54 -16.61 -3.40
CA GLU A 344 17.75 -17.12 -4.08
C GLU A 344 19.04 -16.80 -3.30
N GLN A 345 19.14 -15.57 -2.77
CA GLN A 345 20.30 -15.17 -1.97
C GLN A 345 20.32 -15.89 -0.61
N LEU A 346 19.17 -16.01 0.05
CA LEU A 346 19.05 -16.67 1.35
C LEU A 346 19.39 -18.17 1.25
N LEU A 347 18.86 -18.88 0.25
CA LEU A 347 19.18 -20.29 0.05
C LEU A 347 20.65 -20.50 -0.24
N LYS A 348 21.28 -19.59 -0.98
CA LYS A 348 22.71 -19.69 -1.28
C LYS A 348 23.56 -19.48 -0.01
N GLU A 349 23.20 -18.53 0.83
CA GLU A 349 23.87 -18.30 2.11
C GLU A 349 23.72 -19.50 3.04
N LEU A 350 22.49 -20.04 3.16
CA LEU A 350 22.22 -21.24 3.94
C LEU A 350 23.00 -22.46 3.42
N ASP A 351 23.05 -22.68 2.10
CA ASP A 351 23.80 -23.78 1.49
C ASP A 351 25.30 -23.69 1.82
N GLU A 352 25.88 -22.48 1.71
CA GLU A 352 27.28 -22.24 2.07
C GLU A 352 27.56 -22.46 3.57
N GLU A 353 26.64 -22.05 4.46
CA GLU A 353 26.77 -22.26 5.91
C GLU A 353 26.59 -23.72 6.32
N ILE A 354 25.60 -24.41 5.73
CA ILE A 354 25.34 -25.84 5.92
C ILE A 354 26.59 -26.65 5.55
N ASP A 355 27.18 -26.37 4.39
CA ASP A 355 28.40 -27.06 3.94
C ASP A 355 29.59 -26.82 4.89
N GLN A 356 29.74 -25.59 5.41
CA GLN A 356 30.78 -25.27 6.38
C GLN A 356 30.59 -26.00 7.72
N LEU A 357 29.36 -26.06 8.24
CA LEU A 357 29.04 -26.75 9.48
C LEU A 357 29.21 -28.26 9.35
N LYS A 358 28.78 -28.84 8.21
CA LYS A 358 29.03 -30.26 7.88
C LYS A 358 30.53 -30.56 7.85
N ALA A 359 31.34 -29.68 7.27
CA ALA A 359 32.79 -29.84 7.22
C ALA A 359 33.42 -29.79 8.63
N LYS A 360 33.01 -28.84 9.48
CA LYS A 360 33.49 -28.73 10.87
C LYS A 360 33.15 -29.98 11.69
N LEU A 361 31.91 -30.46 11.61
CA LEU A 361 31.51 -31.71 12.29
C LEU A 361 32.34 -32.91 11.79
N ALA A 362 32.61 -32.99 10.49
CA ALA A 362 33.43 -34.05 9.93
C ALA A 362 34.90 -33.99 10.40
N GLU A 363 35.47 -32.79 10.54
CA GLU A 363 36.81 -32.59 11.13
C GLU A 363 36.88 -33.10 12.58
N GLU A 364 35.78 -32.95 13.32
CA GLU A 364 35.61 -33.46 14.68
C GLU A 364 35.18 -34.94 14.75
N GLY A 365 35.08 -35.62 13.62
CA GLY A 365 34.82 -37.05 13.50
C GLY A 365 33.33 -37.44 13.38
N TYR A 366 32.41 -36.47 13.27
CA TYR A 366 30.99 -36.72 13.02
C TYR A 366 30.63 -36.49 11.54
N TYR A 367 30.37 -37.56 10.81
CA TYR A 367 30.03 -37.52 9.39
C TYR A 367 28.52 -37.37 9.19
N TRP A 368 28.11 -36.16 8.83
CA TRP A 368 26.70 -35.78 8.68
C TRP A 368 25.89 -36.69 7.77
N GLU A 369 26.37 -36.91 6.54
CA GLU A 369 25.68 -37.68 5.49
C GLU A 369 25.53 -39.17 5.82
N GLY A 370 26.37 -39.67 6.73
CA GLY A 370 26.30 -41.05 7.19
C GLY A 370 25.54 -41.21 8.51
N ALA A 371 25.27 -40.10 9.22
CA ALA A 371 24.95 -40.10 10.64
C ALA A 371 25.92 -41.01 11.45
N VAL A 372 27.22 -40.94 11.13
CA VAL A 372 28.26 -41.80 11.72
C VAL A 372 29.26 -40.97 12.49
N LEU A 373 29.47 -41.33 13.76
CA LEU A 373 30.61 -40.87 14.54
C LEU A 373 31.76 -41.86 14.41
N LEU A 374 32.94 -41.39 13.96
CA LEU A 374 34.17 -42.17 14.05
C LEU A 374 34.85 -41.90 15.40
N ASN A 375 35.12 -42.96 16.15
CA ASN A 375 35.97 -42.87 17.33
C ASN A 375 37.41 -42.63 16.86
N ASN A 376 37.94 -41.43 17.13
CA ASN A 376 39.38 -41.15 17.03
C ASN A 376 40.16 -41.75 18.20
#